data_AF-A0A915DSH3-F1
#
_entry.id   AF-A0A915DSH3-F1
#
_cell.length_a   1.000
_cell.length_b   1.000
_cell.length_c   1.000
_cell.angle_alpha   90.00
_cell.angle_beta   90.00
_cell.angle_gamma   90.00
#
_symmetry.space_group_name_H-M   'P 1'
#
loop_
_entity.id
_entity.type
_entity.pdbx_description
1 polymer ?
#
loop_
_entity_poly.entity_id
_entity_poly.type
_entity_poly.pdbx_seq_one_letter_code
_entity_poly.pdbx_strand_id
1 'polypeptide(L)'
;MSKNRFRLRQCLPNDEDDISSRRVKYGANENSPKPAKMFMCLVGKLCMNVTLIVLLLCAALSLGLSFWKPTKPKEKKSMQGGLRERQFRALQVKIDHEHKLAVIRGGKQV
;
A
#
# COMPACT_ATOMS: atom_id res chain seq x y z
N MET A 1 37.30 -13.40 -35.31
CA MET A 1 36.65 -13.96 -34.10
C MET A 1 37.62 -14.90 -33.38
N SER A 2 38.13 -14.55 -32.21
CA SER A 2 38.68 -15.55 -31.27
C SER A 2 38.68 -15.00 -29.86
N LYS A 3 38.33 -15.86 -28.92
CA LYS A 3 37.73 -15.57 -27.62
C LYS A 3 38.82 -15.18 -26.63
N ASN A 4 38.77 -13.95 -26.11
CA ASN A 4 39.52 -13.53 -24.92
C ASN A 4 38.99 -14.29 -23.69
N ARG A 5 39.44 -15.53 -23.51
CA ARG A 5 39.20 -16.31 -22.31
C ARG A 5 40.21 -15.87 -21.26
N PHE A 6 39.77 -15.01 -20.34
CA PHE A 6 40.50 -14.64 -19.13
C PHE A 6 40.96 -15.92 -18.42
N ARG A 7 42.25 -16.25 -18.54
CA ARG A 7 42.84 -17.40 -17.85
C ARG A 7 43.20 -16.97 -16.43
N LEU A 8 42.40 -17.39 -15.46
CA LEU A 8 42.78 -17.41 -14.04
C LEU A 8 43.87 -18.48 -13.85
N ARG A 9 45.12 -18.16 -14.21
CA ARG A 9 46.23 -19.14 -14.19
C ARG A 9 47.08 -19.09 -12.91
N GLN A 10 46.95 -18.06 -12.07
CA GLN A 10 47.73 -17.92 -10.84
C GLN A 10 46.91 -17.21 -9.74
N CYS A 11 46.99 -17.73 -8.51
CA CYS A 11 46.50 -17.07 -7.31
C CYS A 11 47.41 -15.88 -6.93
N LEU A 12 46.95 -15.07 -5.98
CA LEU A 12 47.80 -14.02 -5.41
C LEU A 12 48.93 -14.65 -4.59
N PRO A 13 50.19 -14.29 -4.80
CA PRO A 13 51.25 -14.65 -3.88
C PRO A 13 50.96 -14.04 -2.50
N ASN A 14 51.11 -14.84 -1.44
CA ASN A 14 50.92 -14.39 -0.05
C ASN A 14 52.21 -13.75 0.48
N ASP A 15 52.58 -12.63 -0.15
CA ASP A 15 53.73 -11.83 0.21
C ASP A 15 53.26 -10.58 0.95
N GLU A 16 53.72 -10.38 2.19
CA GLU A 16 53.32 -9.26 3.04
C GLU A 16 53.72 -7.90 2.43
N ASP A 17 54.81 -7.84 1.67
CA ASP A 17 55.29 -6.62 1.01
C ASP A 17 54.41 -6.26 -0.20
N ASP A 18 53.93 -7.26 -0.95
CA ASP A 18 52.98 -7.06 -2.04
C ASP A 18 51.58 -6.69 -1.52
N ILE A 19 51.14 -7.32 -0.42
CA ILE A 19 49.86 -6.99 0.24
C ILE A 19 49.87 -5.56 0.80
N SER A 20 50.95 -5.14 1.46
CA SER A 20 51.10 -3.77 1.97
C SER A 20 51.16 -2.74 0.83
N SER A 21 51.91 -3.03 -0.24
CA SER A 21 51.95 -2.22 -1.47
C SER A 21 50.56 -2.05 -2.11
N ARG A 22 49.75 -3.12 -2.13
CA ARG A 22 48.36 -3.07 -2.64
C ARG A 22 47.43 -2.28 -1.75
N ARG A 23 47.56 -2.37 -0.42
CA ARG A 23 46.76 -1.57 0.51
C ARG A 23 47.05 -0.08 0.37
N VAL A 24 48.31 0.30 0.12
CA VAL A 24 48.69 1.69 -0.16
C VAL A 24 48.15 2.16 -1.51
N LYS A 25 48.23 1.30 -2.54
CA LYS A 25 47.83 1.68 -3.91
C LYS A 25 46.31 1.68 -4.16
N TYR A 26 45.59 0.72 -3.59
CA TYR A 26 44.16 0.49 -3.87
C TYR A 26 43.25 0.77 -2.66
N GLY A 27 43.82 0.99 -1.47
CA GLY A 27 43.06 1.15 -0.24
C GLY A 27 42.55 -0.18 0.32
N ALA A 28 41.86 -0.11 1.46
CA ALA A 28 41.16 -1.25 2.03
C ALA A 28 39.89 -1.56 1.24
N ASN A 29 39.57 -2.85 1.07
CA ASN A 29 38.31 -3.31 0.48
C ASN A 29 37.17 -3.22 1.51
N GLU A 30 36.95 -2.03 2.05
CA GLU A 30 35.87 -1.75 2.99
C GLU A 30 34.92 -0.75 2.34
N ASN A 31 33.69 -1.18 2.09
CA ASN A 31 32.65 -0.27 1.62
C ASN A 31 32.34 0.69 2.75
N SER A 32 32.69 1.97 2.58
CA SER A 32 32.41 2.99 3.58
C SER A 32 30.95 2.90 4.04
N PRO A 33 30.70 2.65 5.34
CA PRO A 33 29.34 2.54 5.84
C PRO A 33 28.68 3.91 5.67
N LYS A 34 27.59 3.96 4.91
CA LYS A 34 26.82 5.19 4.76
C LYS A 34 26.33 5.63 6.14
N PRO A 35 26.51 6.90 6.53
CA PRO A 35 26.01 7.36 7.82
C PRO A 35 24.50 7.16 7.88
N ALA A 36 24.01 6.63 9.00
CA ALA A 36 22.58 6.40 9.20
C ALA A 36 21.84 7.76 9.16
N LYS A 37 20.73 7.81 8.41
CA LYS A 37 19.92 9.04 8.33
C LYS A 37 19.25 9.28 9.67
N MET A 38 19.33 10.52 10.16
CA MET A 38 18.66 10.93 11.39
C MET A 38 17.14 10.96 11.21
N PHE A 39 16.41 10.64 12.28
CA PHE A 39 14.94 10.66 12.32
C PHE A 39 14.32 11.97 11.83
N MET A 40 14.89 13.12 12.23
CA MET A 40 14.41 14.43 11.80
C MET A 40 14.50 14.64 10.28
N CYS A 41 15.50 14.07 9.61
CA CYS A 41 15.62 14.08 8.15
C CYS A 41 14.56 13.18 7.50
N LEU A 42 14.17 12.07 8.15
CA LEU A 42 13.08 11.22 7.70
C LEU A 42 11.73 11.94 7.82
N VAL A 43 11.45 12.58 8.96
CA VAL A 43 10.23 13.35 9.14
C VAL A 43 10.13 14.47 8.09
N GLY A 44 11.23 15.20 7.85
CA GLY A 44 11.29 16.20 6.77
C GLY A 44 11.03 15.60 5.37
N LYS A 45 11.52 14.38 5.09
CA LYS A 45 11.18 13.64 3.86
C LYS A 45 9.72 13.23 3.78
N LEU A 46 9.11 12.83 4.90
CA LEU A 46 7.70 12.47 4.98
C LEU A 46 6.79 13.70 4.80
N CYS A 47 7.20 14.86 5.29
CA CYS A 47 6.46 16.12 5.12
C CYS A 47 6.38 16.59 3.66
N MET A 48 7.29 16.19 2.78
CA MET A 48 7.21 16.49 1.33
C MET A 48 6.38 15.46 0.54
N ASN A 49 5.80 14.46 1.20
CA ASN A 49 5.05 13.43 0.52
C ASN A 49 3.62 13.90 0.23
N VAL A 50 3.32 14.08 -1.06
CA VAL A 50 2.01 14.53 -1.55
C VAL A 50 0.86 13.66 -1.03
N THR A 51 1.07 12.35 -0.89
CA THR A 51 0.03 11.43 -0.37
C THR A 51 -0.34 11.72 1.09
N LEU A 52 0.64 11.99 1.96
CA LEU A 52 0.39 12.35 3.36
C LEU A 52 -0.30 13.71 3.49
N ILE A 53 0.08 14.67 2.65
CA ILE A 53 -0.54 16.01 2.63
C ILE A 53 -2.01 15.93 2.19
N VAL A 54 -2.31 15.18 1.13
CA VAL A 54 -3.69 15.02 0.64
C VAL A 54 -4.57 14.34 1.69
N LEU A 55 -4.06 13.30 2.35
CA LEU A 55 -4.79 12.63 3.42
C LEU A 55 -5.07 13.56 4.62
N LEU A 56 -4.11 14.40 5.00
CA LEU A 56 -4.28 15.38 6.07
C LEU A 56 -5.31 16.46 5.70
N LEU A 57 -5.27 16.98 4.46
CA LEU A 57 -6.26 17.93 3.95
C LEU A 57 -7.67 17.35 3.93
N CYS A 58 -7.83 16.12 3.45
CA CYS A 58 -9.13 15.43 3.46
C CYS A 58 -9.68 15.29 4.89
N ALA A 59 -8.84 14.88 5.84
CA ALA A 59 -9.23 14.77 7.25
C ALA A 59 -9.61 16.12 7.86
N ALA A 60 -8.82 17.16 7.60
CA ALA A 60 -9.09 18.52 8.06
C ALA A 60 -10.38 19.10 7.47
N LEU A 61 -10.63 18.91 6.17
CA LEU A 61 -11.87 19.32 5.52
C LEU A 61 -13.08 18.54 6.04
N SER A 62 -12.94 17.23 6.27
CA SER A 62 -13.98 16.38 6.87
C SER A 62 -14.35 16.87 8.29
N LEU A 63 -13.34 17.22 9.07
CA LEU A 63 -13.52 17.75 10.42
C LEU A 63 -14.11 19.17 10.40
N GLY A 64 -13.61 20.04 9.53
CA GLY A 64 -14.09 21.41 9.37
C GLY A 64 -15.56 21.48 8.94
N LEU A 65 -15.96 20.65 7.97
CA LEU A 65 -17.36 20.55 7.55
C LEU A 65 -18.28 19.93 8.62
N SER A 66 -17.76 19.12 9.53
CA SER A 66 -18.53 18.60 10.68
C SER A 66 -18.97 19.73 11.61
N PHE A 67 -18.13 20.77 11.76
CA PHE A 67 -18.47 21.96 12.53
C PHE A 67 -19.33 22.96 11.74
N TRP A 68 -19.39 22.84 10.41
CA TRP A 68 -20.32 23.61 9.59
C TRP A 68 -21.75 23.08 9.77
N LYS A 69 -22.48 23.68 10.71
CA LYS A 69 -23.91 23.48 10.87
C LYS A 69 -24.64 24.61 10.16
N PRO A 70 -25.02 24.44 8.88
CA PRO A 70 -25.93 25.40 8.26
C PRO A 70 -27.23 25.36 9.06
N THR A 71 -27.87 26.51 9.24
CA THR A 71 -29.21 26.61 9.81
C THR A 71 -30.16 25.90 8.84
N LYS A 72 -30.32 24.58 9.03
CA LYS A 72 -31.20 23.79 8.17
C LYS A 72 -32.64 24.19 8.51
N PRO A 73 -33.44 24.80 7.60
CA PRO A 73 -34.88 24.53 7.65
C PRO A 73 -35.05 23.01 7.53
N LYS A 74 -36.02 22.47 8.26
CA LYS A 74 -36.10 21.04 8.65
C LYS A 74 -36.04 20.07 7.47
N GLU A 75 -34.84 19.75 7.01
CA GLU A 75 -34.61 18.64 6.10
C GLU A 75 -34.22 17.43 6.93
N LYS A 76 -35.04 16.38 6.84
CA LYS A 76 -34.87 15.12 7.55
C LYS A 76 -33.55 14.49 7.09
N LYS A 77 -32.47 14.66 7.87
CA LYS A 77 -31.32 13.76 7.82
C LYS A 77 -31.87 12.37 8.08
N SER A 78 -32.06 11.64 6.99
CA SER A 78 -32.74 10.39 7.02
C SER A 78 -31.92 9.42 7.85
N MET A 79 -32.58 8.92 8.88
CA MET A 79 -32.30 7.67 9.56
C MET A 79 -32.42 6.53 8.51
N GLN A 80 -31.52 6.57 7.52
CA GLN A 80 -31.55 5.74 6.32
C GLN A 80 -30.85 4.41 6.51
N GLY A 81 -30.30 4.14 7.70
CA GLY A 81 -29.90 2.78 8.10
C GLY A 81 -31.12 1.87 8.21
N GLY A 82 -32.09 2.24 9.05
CA GLY A 82 -33.28 1.41 9.29
C GLY A 82 -34.29 1.39 8.14
N LEU A 83 -34.47 2.51 7.42
CA LEU A 83 -35.45 2.56 6.32
C LEU A 83 -34.97 1.82 5.07
N ARG A 84 -33.67 1.89 4.73
CA ARG A 84 -33.09 1.10 3.64
C ARG A 84 -33.13 -0.39 3.98
N GLU A 85 -32.79 -0.77 5.22
CA GLU A 85 -32.84 -2.17 5.64
C GLU A 85 -34.25 -2.77 5.55
N ARG A 86 -35.29 -2.00 5.94
CA ARG A 86 -36.69 -2.40 5.73
C ARG A 86 -37.05 -2.55 4.26
N GLN A 87 -36.53 -1.70 3.37
CA GLN A 87 -36.76 -1.81 1.93
C GLN A 87 -36.10 -3.05 1.33
N PHE A 88 -34.87 -3.39 1.75
CA PHE A 88 -34.21 -4.63 1.31
C PHE A 88 -34.97 -5.87 1.80
N ARG A 89 -35.44 -5.89 3.07
CA ARG A 89 -36.24 -7.01 3.59
C ARG A 89 -37.58 -7.17 2.87
N ALA A 90 -38.26 -6.06 2.57
CA ALA A 90 -39.52 -6.10 1.83
C ALA A 90 -39.36 -6.57 0.38
N LEU A 91 -38.24 -6.21 -0.27
CA LEU A 91 -37.89 -6.73 -1.60
C LEU A 91 -37.55 -8.23 -1.54
N GLN A 92 -36.87 -8.69 -0.49
CA GLN A 92 -36.57 -10.12 -0.29
C GLN A 92 -37.85 -10.96 -0.14
N VAL A 93 -38.82 -10.49 0.65
CA VAL A 93 -40.12 -11.17 0.85
C VAL A 93 -40.92 -11.27 -0.45
N LYS A 94 -40.83 -10.27 -1.34
CA LYS A 94 -41.48 -10.32 -2.66
C LYS A 94 -40.84 -11.35 -3.59
N ILE A 95 -39.52 -11.52 -3.54
CA ILE A 95 -38.80 -12.50 -4.36
C ILE A 95 -39.14 -13.92 -3.90
N ASP A 96 -39.28 -14.15 -2.60
CA ASP A 96 -39.62 -15.47 -2.03
C ASP A 96 -41.06 -15.92 -2.36
N HIS A 97 -41.98 -14.97 -2.56
CA HIS A 97 -43.37 -15.29 -2.90
C HIS A 97 -43.66 -15.41 -4.40
N GLU A 98 -42.89 -14.74 -5.27
CA GLU A 98 -43.15 -14.71 -6.72
C GLU A 98 -42.39 -15.78 -7.51
N HIS A 99 -41.23 -16.27 -7.02
CA HIS A 99 -40.47 -17.29 -7.73
C HIS A 99 -40.79 -18.71 -7.23
N LYS A 100 -41.91 -19.28 -7.70
CA LYS A 100 -42.06 -20.75 -7.75
C LYS A 100 -41.05 -21.30 -8.77
N LEU A 101 -39.81 -21.51 -8.34
CA LEU A 101 -38.80 -22.18 -9.15
C LEU A 101 -39.27 -23.62 -9.39
N ALA A 102 -39.71 -23.92 -10.61
CA ALA A 102 -40.02 -25.28 -11.03
C ALA A 102 -38.71 -26.10 -11.09
N VAL A 103 -38.35 -26.73 -9.99
CA VAL A 103 -37.16 -27.59 -9.91
C VAL A 103 -37.58 -29.02 -10.23
N ILE A 104 -37.15 -29.53 -11.38
CA ILE A 104 -37.39 -30.94 -11.76
C ILE A 104 -36.43 -31.84 -10.97
N ARG A 105 -36.97 -32.69 -10.11
CA ARG A 105 -36.22 -33.81 -9.50
C ARG A 105 -36.90 -35.12 -9.87
N GLY A 106 -36.17 -36.03 -10.51
CA GLY A 106 -36.66 -37.36 -10.85
C GLY A 106 -37.73 -37.43 -11.94
N GLY A 107 -37.86 -36.41 -12.80
CA GLY A 107 -38.75 -36.45 -13.98
C GLY A 107 -40.22 -36.09 -13.74
N LYS A 108 -40.58 -35.60 -12.54
CA LYS A 108 -41.91 -35.05 -12.25
C LYS A 108 -41.79 -33.60 -11.79
N GLN A 109 -42.59 -32.72 -12.38
CA GLN A 109 -42.70 -31.30 -11.98
C GLN A 109 -43.58 -31.23 -10.71
N VAL A 110 -43.11 -30.51 -9.68
CA VAL A 110 -43.86 -30.18 -8.46
C VAL A 110 -44.04 -28.68 -8.34
#